data_AF-A0A445DPI7-F1
#
_entry.id   AF-A0A445DPI7-F1
#
_cell.length_a   1.000
_cell.length_b   1.000
_cell.length_c   1.000
_cell.angle_alpha   90.00
_cell.angle_beta   90.00
_cell.angle_gamma   90.00
#
_symmetry.space_group_name_H-M   'P 1'
#
loop_
_entity.id
_entity.type
_entity.pdbx_description
1 polymer ?
#
loop_
_entity_poly.entity_id
_entity_poly.type
_entity_poly.pdbx_seq_one_letter_code
_entity_poly.pdbx_strand_id
1 'polypeptide(L)'
;MIKKRRFPKYNEAEMNRDQFKEAVKEHALLNGRYIMFRKNDRVRCRVVCKGRKRKCKWICFVSKVGGSDCFRIKTLNGKHTCGRNYSGRLASSSWISKKIANNISRGEEMKLATVI
;
A
#
# COMPACT_ATOMS: atom_id res chain seq x y z
N MET A 1 -23.27 10.08 -15.97
CA MET A 1 -21.92 9.71 -16.45
C MET A 1 -20.87 10.18 -15.43
N ILE A 2 -20.29 9.28 -14.64
CA ILE A 2 -19.35 9.66 -13.56
C ILE A 2 -17.98 9.92 -14.20
N LYS A 3 -17.60 11.20 -14.31
CA LYS A 3 -16.26 11.63 -14.74
C LYS A 3 -15.23 11.01 -13.78
N LYS A 4 -14.50 9.99 -14.25
CA LYS A 4 -13.34 9.43 -13.53
C LYS A 4 -12.30 10.55 -13.45
N ARG A 5 -12.22 11.24 -12.31
CA ARG A 5 -11.12 12.17 -12.00
C ARG A 5 -9.81 11.41 -12.19
N ARG A 6 -9.11 11.66 -13.30
CA ARG A 6 -7.70 11.30 -13.47
C ARG A 6 -6.97 12.13 -12.43
N PHE A 7 -6.34 11.47 -11.45
CA PHE A 7 -5.47 12.14 -10.48
C PHE A 7 -4.10 12.32 -11.14
N PRO A 8 -3.72 13.53 -11.59
CA PRO A 8 -2.53 13.72 -12.43
C PRO A 8 -1.22 13.46 -11.67
N LYS A 9 -1.22 13.70 -10.35
CA LYS A 9 -0.02 13.74 -9.51
C LYS A 9 0.60 12.37 -9.18
N TYR A 10 -0.06 11.27 -9.53
CA TYR A 10 0.44 9.90 -9.30
C TYR A 10 0.72 9.13 -10.61
N ASN A 11 0.74 9.84 -11.75
CA ASN A 11 0.83 9.25 -13.08
C ASN A 11 2.25 8.86 -13.52
N GLU A 12 3.30 9.21 -12.79
CA GLU A 12 4.69 9.07 -13.24
C GLU A 12 5.39 7.79 -12.78
N ALA A 13 4.90 7.14 -11.71
CA ALA A 13 5.53 5.92 -11.19
C ALA A 13 4.94 4.66 -11.85
N GLU A 14 5.56 4.22 -12.93
CA GLU A 14 5.35 2.88 -13.47
C GLU A 14 6.07 1.87 -12.56
N MET A 15 5.31 0.99 -11.90
CA MET A 15 5.86 -0.01 -10.98
C MET A 15 5.30 -1.39 -11.29
N ASN A 16 6.11 -2.42 -11.08
CA ASN A 16 5.63 -3.80 -11.25
C ASN A 16 4.65 -4.18 -10.12
N ARG A 17 3.97 -5.33 -10.28
CA ARG A 17 2.93 -5.76 -9.34
C ARG A 17 3.43 -5.93 -7.90
N ASP A 18 4.63 -6.46 -7.75
CA ASP A 18 5.16 -6.84 -6.44
C ASP A 18 5.73 -5.62 -5.72
N GLN A 19 6.40 -4.72 -6.44
CA GLN A 19 6.75 -3.38 -5.96
C GLN A 19 5.52 -2.61 -5.46
N PHE A 20 4.41 -2.64 -6.20
CA PHE A 20 3.16 -2.02 -5.75
C PHE A 20 2.66 -2.62 -4.44
N LYS A 21 2.67 -3.96 -4.32
CA LYS A 21 2.22 -4.64 -3.11
C LYS A 21 3.09 -4.33 -1.91
N GLU A 22 4.41 -4.30 -2.11
CA GLU A 22 5.37 -3.95 -1.06
C GLU A 22 5.19 -2.49 -0.62
N ALA A 23 5.16 -1.55 -1.56
CA ALA A 23 4.98 -0.13 -1.24
C ALA A 23 3.67 0.16 -0.49
N VAL A 24 2.57 -0.48 -0.90
CA VAL A 24 1.28 -0.31 -0.22
C VAL A 24 1.25 -0.98 1.15
N LYS A 25 1.91 -2.13 1.32
CA LYS A 25 2.09 -2.77 2.64
C LYS A 25 2.91 -1.90 3.58
N GLU A 26 4.05 -1.41 3.11
CA GLU A 26 4.95 -0.54 3.88
C GLU A 26 4.24 0.74 4.32
N HIS A 27 3.58 1.43 3.37
CA HIS A 27 2.78 2.61 3.69
C HIS A 27 1.71 2.32 4.74
N ALA A 28 1.04 1.17 4.65
CA ALA A 28 0.02 0.78 5.60
C ALA A 28 0.60 0.50 7.00
N LEU A 29 1.74 -0.20 7.08
CA LEU A 29 2.44 -0.50 8.33
C LEU A 29 2.91 0.78 9.04
N LEU A 30 3.64 1.65 8.34
CA LEU A 30 4.15 2.92 8.89
C LEU A 30 3.04 3.83 9.41
N ASN A 31 1.85 3.75 8.83
CA ASN A 31 0.70 4.55 9.25
C ASN A 31 -0.24 3.82 10.24
N GLY A 32 0.13 2.61 10.70
CA GLY A 32 -0.70 1.79 11.60
C GLY A 32 -2.05 1.44 10.99
N ARG A 33 -2.11 1.16 9.68
CA ARG A 33 -3.32 0.87 8.93
C ARG A 33 -3.37 -0.60 8.57
N TYR A 34 -4.49 -1.24 8.91
CA TYR A 34 -4.77 -2.57 8.41
C TYR A 34 -5.44 -2.50 7.04
N ILE A 35 -4.80 -3.06 6.02
CA ILE A 35 -5.26 -3.12 4.63
C ILE A 35 -5.50 -4.56 4.19
N MET A 36 -6.29 -4.73 3.14
CA MET A 36 -6.62 -6.02 2.54
C MET A 36 -6.69 -5.89 1.02
N PHE A 37 -6.11 -6.86 0.33
CA PHE A 37 -6.24 -7.02 -1.11
C PHE A 37 -7.58 -7.69 -1.41
N ARG A 38 -8.54 -6.93 -1.96
CA ARG A 38 -9.88 -7.43 -2.32
C ARG A 38 -9.92 -8.10 -3.69
N LYS A 39 -9.16 -7.56 -4.64
CA LYS A 39 -8.97 -8.10 -5.99
C LYS A 39 -7.49 -8.02 -6.29
N ASN A 40 -6.88 -9.13 -6.71
CA ASN A 40 -5.48 -9.21 -7.06
C ASN A 40 -5.35 -10.23 -8.19
N ASP A 41 -5.69 -9.79 -9.40
CA ASP A 41 -5.54 -10.59 -10.61
C ASP A 41 -4.33 -10.08 -11.43
N ARG A 42 -4.06 -10.69 -12.59
CA ARG A 42 -2.90 -10.32 -13.43
C ARG A 42 -3.01 -8.91 -14.04
N VAL A 43 -4.20 -8.31 -14.03
CA VAL A 43 -4.49 -7.05 -14.75
C VAL A 43 -4.80 -5.92 -13.77
N ARG A 44 -5.29 -6.20 -12.57
CA ARG A 44 -5.71 -5.18 -11.60
C ARG A 44 -5.55 -5.65 -10.17
N CYS A 45 -5.28 -4.66 -9.33
CA CYS A 45 -5.21 -4.84 -7.89
C CYS A 45 -6.05 -3.77 -7.17
N ARG A 46 -6.88 -4.20 -6.22
CA ARG A 46 -7.71 -3.34 -5.38
C ARG A 46 -7.38 -3.60 -3.93
N VAL A 47 -6.90 -2.56 -3.26
CA VAL A 47 -6.56 -2.56 -1.85
C VAL A 47 -7.54 -1.68 -1.10
N VAL A 48 -8.06 -2.18 0.02
CA VAL A 48 -8.99 -1.44 0.89
C VAL A 48 -8.50 -1.48 2.32
N CYS A 49 -8.84 -0.46 3.10
CA CYS A 49 -8.54 -0.47 4.52
C CYS A 49 -9.60 -1.26 5.30
N LYS A 50 -9.18 -2.22 6.12
CA LYS A 50 -10.01 -2.99 7.04
C LYS A 50 -9.95 -2.36 8.44
N GLY A 51 -10.28 -1.08 8.52
CA GLY A 51 -10.39 -0.36 9.80
C GLY A 51 -11.40 -1.02 10.74
N ARG A 52 -11.35 -0.71 12.05
CA ARG A 52 -12.36 -1.17 13.02
C ARG A 52 -13.76 -0.85 12.45
N LYS A 53 -14.63 -1.86 12.37
CA LYS A 53 -15.98 -1.81 11.75
C LYS A 53 -16.06 -1.85 10.22
N ARG A 54 -14.96 -2.07 9.47
CA ARG A 54 -14.96 -2.22 7.98
C ARG A 54 -15.58 -1.06 7.19
N LYS A 55 -15.74 0.13 7.80
CA LYS A 55 -16.33 1.35 7.19
C LYS A 55 -15.29 2.35 6.70
N CYS A 56 -14.03 1.94 6.57
CA CYS A 56 -12.98 2.85 6.11
C CYS A 56 -13.16 3.16 4.63
N LYS A 57 -13.19 4.46 4.28
CA LYS A 57 -13.35 4.90 2.88
C LYS A 57 -12.05 4.78 2.06
N TRP A 58 -10.92 4.50 2.70
CA TRP A 58 -9.64 4.39 2.02
C TRP A 58 -9.62 3.21 1.03
N ILE A 59 -9.25 3.52 -0.20
CA ILE A 59 -9.13 2.55 -1.29
C ILE A 59 -7.99 2.99 -2.21
N CYS A 60 -7.20 2.02 -2.64
CA CYS A 60 -6.23 2.15 -3.72
C CYS A 60 -6.56 1.11 -4.80
N PHE A 61 -6.76 1.57 -6.03
CA PHE A 61 -7.04 0.73 -7.18
C PHE A 61 -6.02 1.01 -8.28
N VAL A 62 -5.36 -0.05 -8.70
CA VAL A 62 -4.35 -0.04 -9.77
C VAL A 62 -4.71 -1.01 -10.87
N SER A 63 -4.29 -0.73 -12.08
CA SER A 63 -4.39 -1.64 -13.21
C SER A 63 -3.14 -1.60 -14.07
N LYS A 64 -2.85 -2.71 -14.73
CA LYS A 64 -1.82 -2.85 -15.76
C LYS A 64 -2.02 -1.79 -16.84
N VAL A 65 -0.92 -1.21 -17.32
CA VAL A 65 -0.89 -0.31 -18.47
C VAL A 65 -0.88 -1.17 -19.74
N GLY A 66 -1.64 -0.80 -20.77
CA GLY A 66 -1.65 -1.56 -22.02
C GLY A 66 -0.25 -1.60 -22.64
N GLY A 67 0.21 -2.79 -23.05
CA GLY A 67 1.53 -2.97 -23.66
C GLY A 67 2.73 -3.01 -22.69
N SER A 68 2.52 -2.91 -21.38
CA SER A 68 3.60 -2.91 -20.37
C SER A 68 3.23 -3.79 -19.16
N ASP A 69 4.22 -4.37 -18.47
CA ASP A 69 4.05 -5.09 -17.20
C ASP A 69 3.90 -4.17 -15.98
N CYS A 70 3.87 -2.86 -16.20
CA CYS A 70 3.70 -1.86 -15.17
C CYS A 70 2.23 -1.67 -14.79
N PHE A 71 2.01 -1.40 -13.51
CA PHE A 71 0.72 -1.05 -12.93
C PHE A 71 0.65 0.46 -12.69
N ARG A 72 -0.50 1.06 -12.99
CA ARG A 72 -0.78 2.48 -12.75
C ARG A 72 -1.97 2.65 -11.82
N ILE A 73 -1.90 3.65 -10.94
CA ILE A 73 -3.01 4.04 -10.07
C ILE A 73 -4.15 4.63 -10.90
N LYS A 74 -5.33 4.03 -10.78
CA LYS A 74 -6.57 4.47 -11.44
C LYS A 74 -7.51 5.17 -10.46
N THR A 75 -7.48 4.79 -9.19
CA THR A 75 -8.29 5.42 -8.16
C THR A 75 -7.54 5.38 -6.84
N LEU A 76 -7.40 6.54 -6.20
CA LEU A 76 -6.87 6.64 -4.85
C LEU A 76 -7.81 7.53 -4.04
N ASN A 77 -8.39 6.96 -2.98
CA ASN A 77 -9.01 7.75 -1.93
C ASN A 77 -8.12 7.72 -0.70
N GLY A 78 -7.34 8.78 -0.49
CA GLY A 78 -6.40 8.89 0.63
C GLY A 78 -7.06 9.06 1.99
N LYS A 79 -8.38 9.34 2.06
CA LYS A 79 -9.06 9.61 3.34
C LYS A 79 -9.33 8.31 4.11
N HIS A 80 -8.59 8.12 5.20
CA HIS A 80 -8.96 7.16 6.23
C HIS A 80 -10.07 7.73 7.12
N THR A 81 -11.08 6.92 7.42
CA THR A 81 -12.15 7.23 8.40
C THR A 81 -12.08 6.32 9.63
N CYS A 82 -10.96 5.63 9.82
CA CYS A 82 -10.71 4.73 10.95
C CYS A 82 -9.47 5.17 11.74
N GLY A 83 -9.39 4.77 13.00
CA GLY A 83 -8.18 4.92 13.82
C GLY A 83 -7.05 4.00 13.37
N ARG A 84 -5.91 4.05 14.10
CA ARG A 84 -4.82 3.09 13.94
C ARG A 84 -5.29 1.70 14.39
N ASN A 85 -4.86 0.68 13.66
CA ASN A 85 -5.14 -0.71 13.96
C ASN A 85 -3.91 -1.59 13.67
N TYR A 86 -3.28 -2.06 14.73
CA TYR A 86 -2.12 -2.95 14.72
C TYR A 86 -2.51 -4.43 14.80
N SER A 87 -3.80 -4.76 14.88
CA SER A 87 -4.28 -6.15 14.98
C SER A 87 -4.09 -6.97 13.69
N GLY A 88 -3.51 -6.39 12.65
CA GLY A 88 -3.35 -7.02 11.34
C GLY A 88 -1.97 -7.65 11.18
N ARG A 89 -1.91 -8.94 10.84
CA ARG A 89 -0.68 -9.63 10.41
C ARG A 89 -0.24 -9.17 9.01
N LEU A 90 0.17 -7.90 8.87
CA LEU A 90 0.70 -7.37 7.62
C LEU A 90 2.22 -7.47 7.54
N ALA A 91 2.90 -7.35 8.67
CA ALA A 91 4.34 -7.56 8.78
C ALA A 91 4.59 -9.02 9.17
N SER A 92 5.34 -9.74 8.33
CA SER A 92 5.94 -11.02 8.72
C SER A 92 7.28 -10.76 9.41
N SER A 93 7.75 -11.70 10.24
CA SER A 93 9.09 -11.65 10.83
C SER A 93 10.16 -11.44 9.74
N SER A 94 10.09 -12.20 8.64
CA SER A 94 10.98 -12.04 7.49
C SER A 94 10.98 -10.62 6.90
N TRP A 95 9.81 -9.98 6.80
CA TRP A 95 9.72 -8.60 6.30
C TRP A 95 10.40 -7.61 7.26
N ILE A 96 10.16 -7.77 8.57
CA ILE A 96 10.77 -6.92 9.61
C ILE A 96 12.29 -7.09 9.61
N SER A 97 12.78 -8.34 9.63
CA SER A 97 14.22 -8.65 9.61
C SER A 97 14.92 -8.05 8.40
N LYS A 98 14.31 -8.17 7.21
CA LYS A 98 14.86 -7.59 5.97
C LYS A 98 14.95 -6.06 6.06
N LYS A 99 13.95 -5.40 6.65
CA LYS A 99 13.95 -3.94 6.80
C LYS A 99 15.01 -3.47 7.80
N ILE A 100 15.12 -4.16 8.94
CA ILE A 100 16.15 -3.88 9.95
C ILE A 100 17.56 -4.06 9.35
N ALA A 101 17.82 -5.19 8.70
CA ALA A 101 19.13 -5.46 8.09
C ALA A 101 19.51 -4.40 7.04
N ASN A 102 18.56 -4.02 6.17
CA ASN A 102 18.79 -2.98 5.17
C ASN A 102 19.12 -1.63 5.82
N ASN A 103 18.41 -1.23 6.88
CA ASN A 103 18.65 0.04 7.54
C ASN A 103 20.01 0.07 8.26
N ILE A 104 20.40 -1.02 8.95
CA ILE A 104 21.72 -1.16 9.57
C ILE A 104 22.82 -1.05 8.51
N SER A 105 22.67 -1.74 7.38
CA SER A 105 23.66 -1.72 6.29
C SER A 105 23.86 -0.33 5.68
N ARG A 106 22.84 0.53 5.77
CA ARG A 106 22.87 1.90 5.25
C ARG A 106 23.34 2.93 6.28
N GLY A 107 23.61 2.51 7.52
CA GLY A 107 23.95 3.42 8.62
C GLY A 107 22.80 4.36 9.00
N GLU A 108 21.56 3.99 8.67
CA GLU A 108 20.38 4.81 9.01
C GLU A 108 20.01 4.58 10.48
N GLU A 109 19.93 5.65 11.28
CA GLU A 109 19.40 5.56 12.64
C GLU A 109 17.94 5.10 12.62
N MET A 110 17.67 3.97 13.27
CA MET A 110 16.32 3.44 13.38
C MET A 110 15.61 3.97 14.61
N LYS A 111 14.55 4.75 14.38
CA LYS A 111 13.58 5.08 15.43
C LYS A 111 12.78 3.84 15.80
N LEU A 112 12.64 3.55 17.09
CA LEU A 112 11.83 2.42 17.59
C LEU A 112 10.39 2.42 17.06
N ALA A 113 9.81 3.60 16.82
CA ALA A 113 8.48 3.77 16.23
C ALA A 113 8.37 3.30 14.75
N THR A 114 9.48 3.02 14.09
CA THR A 114 9.53 2.46 12.73
C THR A 114 9.49 0.92 12.76
N VAL A 115 9.83 0.31 13.91
CA VAL A 115 9.95 -1.15 14.09
C VAL A 115 8.67 -1.77 14.67
N ILE A 116 7.82 -0.97 15.33
CA ILE A 116 6.64 -1.40 16.13
C ILE A 116 5.38 -0.66 15.66
#